data_AF-A0A9D9L7I5-F1
#
_entry.id   AF-A0A9D9L7I5-F1
#
_cell.length_a   1.000
_cell.length_b   1.000
_cell.length_c   1.000
_cell.angle_alpha   90.00
_cell.angle_beta   90.00
_cell.angle_gamma   90.00
#
_symmetry.space_group_name_H-M   'P 1'
#
loop_
_entity.id
_entity.type
_entity.pdbx_description
1 polymer ?
#
loop_
_entity_poly.entity_id
_entity_poly.type
_entity_poly.pdbx_seq_one_letter_code
_entity_poly.pdbx_strand_id
1 'polypeptide(L)'
;MKVLIPDAASINEKEPGHFVLLDNDGKICGRVMEYSEESQQPTGFGGKVPVSLVIGADGRIAGVIPGKNSETPGFFKRVLSSGLFNHWNGKTPSEARGLKVDAVTSATYTSRAVIKGVRELSARADGRTAQEDSMESEKEIDALRQRIQMASYILARSTILLQLRQERRAEEIHLRELIAVQGIDAAMAYAKDKGLMVSGHFMQGIAKSRLVELGKLYQKSQSDGLLAQIRDEATRDLDESLKGLLPHNVQHAKSILAAMDRLSELQGK
;
A
#
# COMPACT_ATOMS: atom_id res chain seq x y z
N MET A 1 22.37 0.39 31.90
CA MET A 1 21.58 1.63 31.77
C MET A 1 22.43 2.82 31.33
N LYS A 2 23.46 3.24 32.08
CA LYS A 2 24.36 4.35 31.70
C LYS A 2 25.05 4.24 30.33
N VAL A 3 25.18 3.03 29.78
CA VAL A 3 25.72 2.82 28.42
C VAL A 3 24.70 3.17 27.33
N LEU A 4 23.41 2.94 27.58
CA LEU A 4 22.35 3.17 26.58
C LEU A 4 21.71 4.56 26.73
N ILE A 5 21.60 5.05 27.97
CA ILE A 5 21.11 6.39 28.31
C ILE A 5 22.13 7.00 29.30
N PRO A 6 23.16 7.70 28.80
CA PRO A 6 24.24 8.25 29.63
C PRO A 6 23.78 9.23 30.70
N ASP A 7 22.77 10.02 30.38
CA ASP A 7 22.26 11.09 31.25
C ASP A 7 21.33 10.58 32.37
N ALA A 8 20.99 9.28 32.37
CA ALA A 8 20.11 8.69 33.38
C ALA A 8 20.79 8.66 34.76
N ALA A 9 20.22 9.41 35.70
CA ALA A 9 20.61 9.49 37.11
C ALA A 9 19.75 8.59 38.00
N SER A 10 18.43 8.49 37.74
CA SER A 10 17.51 7.62 38.50
C SER A 10 16.48 6.93 37.61
N ILE A 11 15.83 5.90 38.15
CA ILE A 11 14.76 5.13 37.49
C ILE A 11 13.56 5.02 38.42
N ASN A 12 12.40 5.38 37.92
CA ASN A 12 11.15 5.34 38.69
C ASN A 12 10.13 4.50 37.94
N GLU A 13 9.52 3.52 38.61
CA GLU A 13 8.40 2.77 38.05
C GLU A 13 7.13 3.64 38.08
N LYS A 14 6.45 3.74 36.93
CA LYS A 14 5.17 4.44 36.81
C LYS A 14 4.00 3.46 36.89
N GLU A 15 4.14 2.35 36.19
CA GLU A 15 3.19 1.24 36.15
C GLU A 15 3.97 -0.07 36.10
N PRO A 16 3.39 -1.22 36.45
CA PRO A 16 4.08 -2.51 36.43
C PRO A 16 4.81 -2.79 35.09
N GLY A 17 6.14 -2.80 35.14
CA GLY A 17 6.99 -3.01 33.97
C GLY A 17 7.10 -1.79 33.04
N HIS A 18 6.74 -0.58 33.49
CA HIS A 18 6.98 0.67 32.78
C HIS A 18 7.75 1.64 33.69
N PHE A 19 9.01 1.85 33.33
CA PHE A 19 9.92 2.70 34.07
C PHE A 19 10.26 3.96 33.29
N VAL A 20 10.40 5.06 34.01
CA VAL A 20 10.86 6.35 33.50
C VAL A 20 12.25 6.63 34.05
N LEU A 21 13.16 7.00 33.16
CA LEU A 21 14.53 7.39 33.49
C LEU A 21 14.58 8.91 33.66
N LEU A 22 15.16 9.36 34.76
CA LEU A 22 15.33 10.78 35.07
C LEU A 22 16.81 11.17 35.05
N ASP A 23 17.12 12.36 34.56
CA ASP A 23 18.46 12.96 34.64
C ASP A 23 18.74 13.57 36.02
N ASN A 24 19.93 14.16 36.20
CA ASN A 24 20.33 14.78 37.46
C ASN A 24 19.45 15.98 37.86
N ASP A 25 18.75 16.59 36.90
CA ASP A 25 17.81 17.70 37.12
C ASP A 25 16.38 17.20 37.39
N GLY A 26 16.17 15.88 37.39
CA GLY A 26 14.86 15.26 37.57
C GLY A 26 13.97 15.28 36.33
N LYS A 27 14.50 15.61 35.14
CA LYS A 27 13.75 15.57 33.88
C LYS A 27 13.80 14.19 33.26
N ILE A 28 12.76 13.83 32.51
CA ILE A 28 12.68 12.54 31.81
C ILE A 28 13.70 12.51 30.67
N CYS A 29 14.65 11.60 30.74
CA CYS A 29 15.67 11.37 29.71
C CYS A 29 15.47 10.04 28.96
N GLY A 30 14.50 9.22 29.35
CA GLY A 30 14.17 7.97 28.67
C GLY A 30 13.10 7.14 29.38
N ARG A 31 12.80 5.97 28.82
CA ARG A 31 11.83 4.98 29.33
C ARG A 31 12.36 3.56 29.16
N VAL A 32 11.89 2.65 30.01
CA VAL A 32 12.16 1.22 29.90
C VAL A 32 10.84 0.46 29.99
N MET A 33 10.60 -0.41 29.02
CA MET A 33 9.45 -1.33 29.02
C MET A 33 9.92 -2.74 29.35
N GLU A 34 9.27 -3.37 30.30
CA GLU A 34 9.51 -4.73 30.77
C GLU A 34 8.18 -5.47 30.97
N TYR A 35 8.30 -6.78 31.16
CA TYR A 35 7.19 -7.63 31.56
C TYR A 35 6.99 -7.51 33.07
N SER A 36 5.76 -7.24 33.51
CA SER A 36 5.41 -7.39 34.93
C SER A 36 5.45 -8.86 35.32
N GLU A 37 5.59 -9.16 36.61
CA GLU A 37 5.68 -10.55 37.09
C GLU A 37 4.44 -11.39 36.73
N GLU A 38 3.28 -10.73 36.63
CA GLU A 38 1.99 -11.34 36.30
C GLU A 38 1.77 -11.52 34.79
N SER A 39 2.59 -10.88 33.95
CA SER A 39 2.41 -10.91 32.49
C SER A 39 2.93 -12.21 31.87
N GLN A 40 2.25 -12.66 30.82
CA GLN A 40 2.74 -13.77 30.01
C GLN A 40 3.98 -13.33 29.22
N GLN A 41 5.10 -13.99 29.45
CA GLN A 41 6.38 -13.69 28.82
C GLN A 41 6.60 -14.55 27.58
N PRO A 42 7.39 -14.08 26.58
CA PRO A 42 7.81 -14.88 25.46
C PRO A 42 8.57 -16.12 25.92
N THR A 43 8.31 -17.25 25.27
CA THR A 43 8.91 -18.55 25.63
C THR A 43 9.71 -19.07 24.45
N GLY A 44 10.95 -19.46 24.70
CA GLY A 44 11.82 -20.19 23.79
C GLY A 44 11.69 -21.71 23.99
N PHE A 45 12.77 -22.44 23.76
CA PHE A 45 12.78 -23.90 23.95
C PHE A 45 12.93 -24.30 25.42
N GLY A 46 13.79 -23.61 26.17
CA GLY A 46 14.09 -23.91 27.58
C GLY A 46 13.20 -23.18 28.58
N GLY A 47 12.40 -22.22 28.14
CA GLY A 47 11.43 -21.52 28.98
C GLY A 47 11.34 -20.04 28.63
N LYS A 48 11.05 -19.20 29.63
CA LYS A 48 10.85 -17.76 29.44
C LYS A 48 12.13 -17.09 28.91
N VAL A 49 11.97 -16.20 27.93
CA VAL A 49 13.04 -15.37 27.34
C VAL A 49 12.56 -13.90 27.35
N PRO A 50 12.41 -13.29 28.54
CA PRO A 50 12.02 -11.89 28.63
C PRO A 50 13.12 -10.98 28.07
N VAL A 51 12.72 -9.82 27.59
CA VAL A 51 13.60 -8.73 27.18
C VAL A 51 13.11 -7.42 27.80
N SER A 52 13.99 -6.43 27.87
CA SER A 52 13.66 -5.07 28.26
C SER A 52 13.92 -4.14 27.07
N LEU A 53 12.96 -3.28 26.75
CA LEU A 53 13.07 -2.30 25.68
C LEU A 53 13.42 -0.93 26.26
N VAL A 54 14.58 -0.38 25.90
CA VAL A 54 15.04 0.94 26.37
C VAL A 54 14.80 1.98 25.27
N ILE A 55 14.11 3.06 25.60
CA ILE A 55 13.71 4.13 24.69
C ILE A 55 14.31 5.45 25.19
N GLY A 56 14.98 6.18 24.30
CA GLY A 56 15.58 7.48 24.60
C GLY A 56 14.55 8.61 24.65
N ALA A 57 15.01 9.80 25.07
CA ALA A 57 14.21 11.02 25.07
C ALA A 57 13.71 11.42 23.66
N ASP A 58 14.43 11.01 22.61
CA ASP A 58 14.07 11.20 21.21
C ASP A 58 12.94 10.26 20.72
N GLY A 59 12.44 9.38 21.59
CA GLY A 59 11.39 8.41 21.28
C GLY A 59 11.89 7.22 20.47
N ARG A 60 13.21 7.04 20.32
CA ARG A 60 13.81 5.90 19.59
C ARG A 60 14.38 4.87 20.56
N ILE A 61 14.40 3.62 20.12
CA ILE A 61 14.96 2.51 20.88
C ILE A 61 16.47 2.71 20.98
N ALA A 62 16.94 2.94 22.20
CA ALA A 62 18.36 3.01 22.52
C ALA A 62 18.98 1.60 22.59
N GLY A 63 18.19 0.59 22.97
CA GLY A 63 18.62 -0.80 22.95
C GLY A 63 17.59 -1.79 23.46
N VAL A 64 17.82 -3.06 23.15
CA VAL A 64 17.08 -4.20 23.71
C VAL A 64 18.01 -4.97 24.64
N ILE A 65 17.61 -5.13 25.90
CA ILE A 65 18.40 -5.83 26.91
C ILE A 65 17.77 -7.21 27.14
N PRO A 66 18.56 -8.30 27.12
CA PRO A 66 18.06 -9.60 27.53
C PRO A 66 17.74 -9.64 29.03
N GLY A 67 16.57 -10.15 29.38
CA GLY A 67 16.21 -10.47 30.76
C GLY A 67 16.73 -11.85 31.19
N LYS A 68 16.47 -12.19 32.45
CA LYS A 68 16.78 -13.53 32.99
C LYS A 68 15.95 -14.58 32.25
N ASN A 69 16.63 -15.53 31.60
CA ASN A 69 15.99 -16.55 30.77
C ASN A 69 16.36 -17.96 31.22
N SER A 70 15.59 -18.94 30.76
CA SER A 70 15.78 -20.38 31.05
C SER A 70 16.30 -21.17 29.85
N GLU A 71 16.88 -20.51 28.85
CA GLU A 71 17.36 -21.19 27.64
C GLU A 71 18.65 -21.97 27.90
N THR A 72 18.91 -22.97 27.06
CA THR A 72 20.22 -23.63 27.05
C THR A 72 21.31 -22.59 26.76
N PRO A 73 22.36 -22.47 27.60
CA PRO A 73 23.36 -21.40 27.48
C PRO A 73 23.97 -21.26 26.08
N GLY A 74 24.19 -22.38 25.38
CA GLY A 74 24.73 -22.39 24.02
C GLY A 74 23.82 -21.74 22.96
N PHE A 75 22.50 -21.94 23.04
CA PHE A 75 21.56 -21.31 22.11
C PHE A 75 21.41 -19.82 22.38
N PHE A 76 21.31 -19.43 23.65
CA PHE A 76 21.20 -18.03 24.02
C PHE A 76 22.45 -17.23 23.65
N LYS A 77 23.64 -17.78 23.93
CA LYS A 77 24.91 -17.16 23.53
C LYS A 77 24.99 -16.94 22.02
N ARG A 78 24.47 -17.88 21.21
CA ARG A 78 24.43 -17.73 19.75
C ARG A 78 23.57 -16.53 19.31
N VAL A 79 22.41 -16.33 19.94
CA VAL A 79 21.53 -15.17 19.65
C VAL A 79 22.18 -13.85 20.09
N LEU A 80 22.86 -13.82 21.23
CA LEU A 80 23.62 -12.63 21.66
C LEU A 80 24.73 -12.28 20.67
N SER A 81 25.50 -13.28 20.24
CA SER A 81 26.64 -13.08 19.34
C SER A 81 26.25 -12.80 17.89
N SER A 82 25.01 -13.08 17.48
CA SER A 82 24.56 -12.78 16.11
C SER A 82 24.24 -11.29 15.89
N GLY A 83 24.20 -10.49 16.96
CA GLY A 83 23.75 -9.10 16.90
C GLY A 83 22.24 -8.92 16.72
N LEU A 84 21.43 -9.97 16.95
CA LEU A 84 19.97 -9.92 16.77
C LEU A 84 19.34 -8.75 17.54
N PHE A 85 19.77 -8.51 18.77
CA PHE A 85 19.28 -7.41 19.63
C PHE A 85 19.52 -6.00 19.05
N ASN A 86 20.50 -5.84 18.15
CA ASN A 86 20.86 -4.54 17.59
C ASN A 86 19.97 -4.10 16.42
N HIS A 87 19.15 -5.00 15.84
CA HIS A 87 18.30 -4.70 14.69
C HIS A 87 17.30 -3.57 14.96
N TRP A 88 16.94 -3.36 16.23
CA TRP A 88 15.95 -2.37 16.64
C TRP A 88 16.56 -1.04 17.09
N ASN A 89 17.89 -0.93 17.21
CA ASN A 89 18.53 0.30 17.67
C ASN A 89 18.24 1.46 16.69
N GLY A 90 17.86 2.61 17.25
CA GLY A 90 17.50 3.81 16.49
C GLY A 90 16.13 3.77 15.80
N LYS A 91 15.35 2.69 15.94
CA LYS A 91 13.97 2.61 15.44
C LYS A 91 12.98 3.14 16.48
N THR A 92 11.88 3.70 16.04
CA THR A 92 10.74 3.99 16.91
C THR A 92 10.03 2.68 17.32
N PRO A 93 9.26 2.66 18.42
CA PRO A 93 8.45 1.49 18.78
C PRO A 93 7.50 1.03 17.67
N SER A 94 6.89 1.95 16.93
CA SER A 94 6.04 1.64 15.79
C SER A 94 6.82 0.92 14.67
N GLU A 95 7.99 1.44 14.27
CA GLU A 95 8.86 0.79 13.28
C GLU A 95 9.36 -0.59 13.75
N ALA A 96 9.70 -0.72 15.03
CA ALA A 96 10.21 -1.95 15.63
C ALA A 96 9.18 -3.08 15.64
N ARG A 97 7.90 -2.75 15.84
CA ARG A 97 6.79 -3.73 15.82
C ARG A 97 6.65 -4.41 14.46
N GLY A 98 6.75 -3.61 13.40
CA GLY A 98 6.60 -4.05 12.01
C GLY A 98 7.86 -4.67 11.39
N LEU A 99 9.02 -4.54 12.04
CA LEU A 99 10.30 -4.99 11.50
C LEU A 99 10.34 -6.52 11.36
N LYS A 100 10.61 -7.00 10.15
CA LYS A 100 10.93 -8.41 9.89
C LYS A 100 12.42 -8.62 10.21
N VAL A 101 12.71 -9.50 11.17
CA VAL A 101 14.06 -9.88 11.59
C VAL A 101 14.18 -11.38 11.45
N ASP A 102 15.25 -11.84 10.80
CA ASP A 102 15.49 -13.26 10.58
C ASP A 102 15.94 -13.95 11.88
N ALA A 103 15.50 -15.20 12.04
CA ALA A 103 15.92 -16.02 13.16
C ALA A 103 17.35 -16.54 12.97
N VAL A 104 18.08 -16.69 14.07
CA VAL A 104 19.46 -17.20 14.03
C VAL A 104 19.46 -18.70 13.83
N THR A 105 20.27 -19.17 12.87
CA THR A 105 20.41 -20.60 12.55
C THR A 105 20.69 -21.44 13.80
N SER A 106 19.94 -22.54 13.94
CA SER A 106 20.04 -23.46 15.07
C SER A 106 19.78 -22.81 16.45
N ALA A 107 19.18 -21.63 16.50
CA ALA A 107 18.66 -20.96 17.70
C ALA A 107 17.29 -20.32 17.40
N THR A 108 16.49 -20.99 16.56
CA THR A 108 15.24 -20.45 16.00
C THR A 108 14.20 -20.15 17.07
N TYR A 109 14.00 -21.05 18.05
CA TYR A 109 13.03 -20.85 19.13
C TYR A 109 13.40 -19.66 20.00
N THR A 110 14.65 -19.58 20.46
CA THR A 110 15.18 -18.45 21.22
C THR A 110 15.05 -17.14 20.44
N SER A 111 15.40 -17.14 19.15
CA SER A 111 15.30 -15.96 18.28
C SER A 111 13.86 -15.49 18.13
N ARG A 112 12.92 -16.41 17.88
CA ARG A 112 11.49 -16.08 17.77
C ARG A 112 10.92 -15.53 19.08
N ALA A 113 11.37 -16.06 20.23
CA ALA A 113 10.97 -15.54 21.53
C ALA A 113 11.44 -14.09 21.73
N VAL A 114 12.69 -13.77 21.39
CA VAL A 114 13.22 -12.39 21.44
C VAL A 114 12.47 -11.47 20.48
N ILE A 115 12.29 -11.87 19.22
CA ILE A 115 11.58 -11.08 18.20
C ILE A 115 10.14 -10.79 18.65
N LYS A 116 9.45 -11.80 19.19
CA LYS A 116 8.11 -11.65 19.77
C LYS A 116 8.14 -10.67 20.93
N GLY A 117 9.12 -10.78 21.83
CA GLY A 117 9.21 -9.93 23.00
C GLY A 117 9.42 -8.45 22.68
N VAL A 118 10.30 -8.16 21.73
CA VAL A 118 10.50 -6.79 21.25
C VAL A 118 9.23 -6.24 20.61
N ARG A 119 8.50 -7.05 19.82
CA ARG A 119 7.24 -6.63 19.20
C ARG A 119 6.18 -6.27 20.23
N GLU A 120 6.00 -7.11 21.25
CA GLU A 120 5.00 -6.90 22.32
C GLU A 120 5.32 -5.66 23.16
N LEU A 121 6.57 -5.49 23.59
CA LEU A 121 6.97 -4.31 24.37
C LEU A 121 6.94 -3.03 23.53
N SER A 122 7.24 -3.11 22.23
CA SER A 122 7.11 -1.98 21.30
C SER A 122 5.65 -1.59 21.07
N ALA A 123 4.70 -2.54 21.13
CA ALA A 123 3.27 -2.23 21.12
C ALA A 123 2.85 -1.44 22.36
N ARG A 124 3.23 -1.93 23.55
CA ARG A 124 2.98 -1.24 24.83
C ARG A 124 3.62 0.15 24.86
N ALA A 125 4.84 0.30 24.37
CA ALA A 125 5.56 1.57 24.34
C ALA A 125 4.90 2.66 23.48
N ASP A 126 4.27 2.25 22.38
CA ASP A 126 3.59 3.14 21.43
C ASP A 126 2.19 3.55 21.91
N GLY A 127 1.72 2.99 23.03
CA GLY A 127 0.38 3.22 23.56
C GLY A 127 -0.73 2.54 22.75
N ARG A 128 -0.39 1.72 21.74
CA ARG A 128 -1.36 0.96 20.96
C ARG A 128 -1.64 -0.40 21.60
N THR A 129 -2.92 -0.68 21.82
CA THR A 129 -3.41 -1.96 22.32
C THR A 129 -3.51 -2.97 21.17
N ALA A 130 -3.49 -4.28 21.50
CA ALA A 130 -3.73 -5.34 20.52
C ALA A 130 -5.09 -5.18 19.79
N GLN A 131 -6.06 -4.55 20.45
CA GLN A 131 -7.37 -4.25 19.89
C GLN A 131 -7.33 -3.11 18.85
N GLU A 132 -6.44 -2.13 19.02
CA GLU A 132 -6.24 -1.07 18.02
C GLU A 132 -5.48 -1.59 16.79
N ASP A 133 -4.52 -2.50 16.98
CA ASP A 133 -3.79 -3.16 15.88
C ASP A 133 -4.73 -4.05 15.04
N SER A 134 -5.67 -4.77 15.69
CA SER A 134 -6.68 -5.57 14.97
C SER A 134 -7.64 -4.68 14.20
N MET A 135 -8.13 -3.59 14.83
CA MET A 135 -9.03 -2.63 14.16
C MET A 135 -8.36 -1.92 12.97
N GLU A 136 -7.08 -1.57 13.06
CA GLU A 136 -6.35 -0.95 11.94
C GLU A 136 -6.14 -1.95 10.79
N SER A 137 -5.83 -3.21 11.12
CA SER A 137 -5.72 -4.28 10.13
C SER A 137 -7.05 -4.56 9.42
N GLU A 138 -8.16 -4.57 10.16
CA GLU A 138 -9.52 -4.72 9.59
C GLU A 138 -9.88 -3.55 8.65
N LYS A 139 -9.56 -2.31 9.04
CA LYS A 139 -9.75 -1.14 8.17
C LYS A 139 -8.92 -1.23 6.89
N GLU A 140 -7.67 -1.68 6.98
CA GLU A 140 -6.81 -1.88 5.81
C GLU A 140 -7.40 -2.95 4.88
N ILE A 141 -7.86 -4.08 5.45
CA ILE A 141 -8.53 -5.17 4.72
C ILE A 141 -9.76 -4.66 3.96
N ASP A 142 -10.61 -3.88 4.61
CA ASP A 142 -11.82 -3.34 3.99
C ASP A 142 -11.51 -2.35 2.86
N ALA A 143 -10.51 -1.48 3.06
CA ALA A 143 -10.04 -0.57 2.02
C ALA A 143 -9.47 -1.31 0.81
N LEU A 144 -8.71 -2.38 1.03
CA LEU A 144 -8.16 -3.24 -0.03
C LEU A 144 -9.28 -3.94 -0.81
N ARG A 145 -10.29 -4.48 -0.12
CA ARG A 145 -11.45 -5.11 -0.76
C ARG A 145 -12.21 -4.13 -1.64
N GLN A 146 -12.48 -2.93 -1.14
CA GLN A 146 -13.14 -1.87 -1.91
C GLN A 146 -12.33 -1.48 -3.16
N ARG A 147 -11.01 -1.35 -3.02
CA ARG A 147 -10.11 -1.05 -4.14
C ARG A 147 -10.13 -2.16 -5.20
N ILE A 148 -10.04 -3.41 -4.78
CA ILE A 148 -10.10 -4.57 -5.69
C ILE A 148 -11.44 -4.59 -6.43
N GLN A 149 -12.54 -4.40 -5.72
CA GLN A 149 -13.88 -4.39 -6.33
C GLN A 149 -14.00 -3.27 -7.37
N MET A 150 -13.60 -2.04 -7.02
CA MET A 150 -13.69 -0.89 -7.92
C MET A 150 -12.78 -1.06 -9.15
N ALA A 151 -11.51 -1.42 -8.94
CA ALA A 151 -10.56 -1.61 -10.05
C ALA A 151 -11.00 -2.76 -10.97
N SER A 152 -11.51 -3.87 -10.42
CA SER A 152 -12.03 -4.99 -11.22
C SER A 152 -13.24 -4.58 -12.04
N TYR A 153 -14.15 -3.80 -11.46
CA TYR A 153 -15.30 -3.27 -12.18
C TYR A 153 -14.89 -2.35 -13.34
N ILE A 154 -13.94 -1.44 -13.09
CA ILE A 154 -13.41 -0.54 -14.14
C ILE A 154 -12.76 -1.35 -15.24
N LEU A 155 -11.90 -2.32 -14.89
CA LEU A 155 -11.20 -3.18 -15.83
C LEU A 155 -12.16 -4.02 -16.68
N ALA A 156 -13.20 -4.60 -16.07
CA ALA A 156 -14.20 -5.39 -16.78
C ALA A 156 -14.96 -4.52 -17.78
N ARG A 157 -15.44 -3.34 -17.35
CA ARG A 157 -16.16 -2.40 -18.22
C ARG A 157 -15.29 -1.88 -19.37
N SER A 158 -14.04 -1.50 -19.10
CA SER A 158 -13.15 -0.98 -20.13
C SER A 158 -12.72 -2.05 -21.12
N THR A 159 -12.60 -3.31 -20.68
CA THR A 159 -12.31 -4.45 -21.56
C THR A 159 -13.48 -4.74 -22.50
N ILE A 160 -14.72 -4.76 -21.97
CA ILE A 160 -15.93 -4.88 -22.80
C ILE A 160 -16.03 -3.72 -23.79
N LEU A 161 -15.78 -2.49 -23.35
CA LEU A 161 -15.80 -1.32 -24.22
C LEU A 161 -14.76 -1.43 -25.34
N LEU A 162 -13.54 -1.85 -25.04
CA LEU A 162 -12.48 -2.07 -26.02
C LEU A 162 -12.93 -3.08 -27.08
N GLN A 163 -13.49 -4.22 -26.65
CA GLN A 163 -14.02 -5.25 -27.55
C GLN A 163 -15.12 -4.71 -28.45
N LEU A 164 -16.14 -4.06 -27.88
CA LEU A 164 -17.27 -3.50 -28.63
C LEU A 164 -16.84 -2.46 -29.66
N ARG A 165 -15.80 -1.67 -29.36
CA ARG A 165 -15.24 -0.67 -30.28
C ARG A 165 -14.39 -1.28 -31.38
N GLN A 166 -13.72 -2.39 -31.10
CA GLN A 166 -13.01 -3.16 -32.12
C GLN A 166 -13.98 -3.84 -33.08
N GLU A 167 -15.08 -4.41 -32.57
CA GLU A 167 -16.10 -5.08 -33.39
C GLU A 167 -16.88 -4.10 -34.28
N ARG A 168 -17.18 -2.90 -33.77
CA ARG A 168 -17.96 -1.87 -34.48
C ARG A 168 -17.08 -0.74 -35.02
N ARG A 169 -15.89 -1.09 -35.49
CA ARG A 169 -14.87 -0.13 -35.94
C ARG A 169 -15.40 0.76 -37.07
N ALA A 170 -16.19 0.21 -37.98
CA ALA A 170 -16.79 0.96 -39.09
C ALA A 170 -17.77 2.03 -38.59
N GLU A 171 -18.65 1.66 -37.66
CA GLU A 171 -19.61 2.57 -37.03
C GLU A 171 -18.90 3.66 -36.20
N GLU A 172 -17.83 3.30 -35.49
CA GLU A 172 -17.00 4.23 -34.71
C GLU A 172 -16.26 5.26 -35.57
N ILE A 173 -15.77 4.85 -36.76
CA ILE A 173 -15.21 5.77 -37.75
C ILE A 173 -16.32 6.66 -38.31
N HIS A 174 -17.47 6.08 -38.64
CA HIS A 174 -18.58 6.84 -39.21
C HIS A 174 -19.15 7.89 -38.23
N LEU A 175 -19.23 7.57 -36.94
CA LEU A 175 -19.61 8.54 -35.90
C LEU A 175 -18.69 9.78 -35.92
N ARG A 176 -17.38 9.57 -36.09
CA ARG A 176 -16.40 10.67 -36.20
C ARG A 176 -16.57 11.49 -37.46
N GLU A 177 -16.81 10.82 -38.60
CA GLU A 177 -17.14 11.49 -39.86
C GLU A 177 -18.40 12.36 -39.72
N LEU A 178 -19.46 11.81 -39.11
CA LEU A 178 -20.71 12.53 -38.87
C LEU A 178 -20.49 13.75 -37.97
N ILE A 179 -19.71 13.62 -36.89
CA ILE A 179 -19.37 14.75 -36.02
C ILE A 179 -18.62 15.83 -36.81
N ALA A 180 -17.64 15.44 -37.62
CA ALA A 180 -16.84 16.37 -38.41
C ALA A 180 -17.68 17.12 -39.44
N VAL A 181 -18.54 16.42 -40.17
CA VAL A 181 -19.23 16.97 -41.34
C VAL A 181 -20.59 17.59 -40.97
N GLN A 182 -21.34 16.94 -40.09
CA GLN A 182 -22.75 17.24 -39.79
C GLN A 182 -22.99 17.64 -38.33
N GLY A 183 -21.99 17.49 -37.46
CA GLY A 183 -22.08 17.84 -36.04
C GLY A 183 -22.55 16.70 -35.14
N ILE A 184 -22.54 16.97 -33.83
CA ILE A 184 -22.80 15.96 -32.78
C ILE A 184 -24.23 15.39 -32.88
N ASP A 185 -25.21 16.21 -33.25
CA ASP A 185 -26.62 15.77 -33.31
C ASP A 185 -26.85 14.68 -34.36
N ALA A 186 -26.23 14.81 -35.53
CA ALA A 186 -26.29 13.79 -36.59
C ALA A 186 -25.66 12.46 -36.14
N ALA A 187 -24.51 12.54 -35.46
CA ALA A 187 -23.85 11.37 -34.90
C ALA A 187 -24.65 10.72 -33.77
N MET A 188 -25.33 11.51 -32.92
CA MET A 188 -26.23 10.97 -31.89
C MET A 188 -27.46 10.27 -32.50
N ALA A 189 -28.04 10.83 -33.56
CA ALA A 189 -29.15 10.20 -34.27
C ALA A 189 -28.74 8.84 -34.86
N TYR A 190 -27.57 8.78 -35.51
CA TYR A 190 -27.00 7.53 -36.02
C TYR A 190 -26.71 6.52 -34.91
N ALA A 191 -26.11 6.97 -33.80
CA ALA A 191 -25.84 6.11 -32.66
C ALA A 191 -27.12 5.49 -32.09
N LYS A 192 -28.19 6.28 -31.98
CA LYS A 192 -29.49 5.82 -31.51
C LYS A 192 -30.11 4.79 -32.44
N ASP A 193 -30.08 5.04 -33.76
CA ASP A 193 -30.56 4.10 -34.78
C ASP A 193 -29.83 2.75 -34.71
N LYS A 194 -28.51 2.78 -34.53
CA LYS A 194 -27.65 1.60 -34.47
C LYS A 194 -27.54 0.95 -33.08
N GLY A 195 -28.25 1.47 -32.07
CA GLY A 195 -28.16 0.98 -30.69
C GLY A 195 -26.74 1.08 -30.09
N LEU A 196 -25.95 2.08 -30.52
CA LEU A 196 -24.59 2.27 -30.05
C LEU A 196 -24.60 3.00 -28.70
N MET A 197 -23.95 2.40 -27.69
CA MET A 197 -23.72 3.05 -26.40
C MET A 197 -22.51 3.98 -26.52
N VAL A 198 -22.76 5.28 -26.64
CA VAL A 198 -21.72 6.33 -26.79
C VAL A 198 -21.83 7.34 -25.64
N SER A 199 -20.70 7.73 -25.05
CA SER A 199 -20.69 8.71 -23.96
C SER A 199 -20.60 10.14 -24.48
N GLY A 200 -21.23 11.10 -23.78
CA GLY A 200 -21.14 12.53 -24.15
C GLY A 200 -19.71 13.07 -24.12
N HIS A 201 -18.87 12.60 -23.17
CA HIS A 201 -17.45 12.94 -23.11
C HIS A 201 -16.66 12.46 -24.33
N PHE A 202 -17.01 11.28 -24.88
CA PHE A 202 -16.39 10.78 -26.09
C PHE A 202 -16.70 11.68 -27.29
N MET A 203 -17.96 12.09 -27.46
CA MET A 203 -18.39 12.97 -28.56
C MET A 203 -17.73 14.35 -28.46
N GLN A 204 -17.56 14.88 -27.25
CA GLN A 204 -16.89 16.15 -26.99
C GLN A 204 -15.37 16.11 -27.21
N GLY A 205 -14.73 14.94 -27.02
CA GLY A 205 -13.31 14.75 -27.31
C GLY A 205 -13.01 14.87 -28.82
N ILE A 206 -13.87 14.27 -29.64
CA ILE A 206 -13.78 14.33 -31.11
C ILE A 206 -14.01 15.77 -31.62
N ALA A 207 -14.92 16.52 -30.98
CA ALA A 207 -15.21 17.91 -31.32
C ALA A 207 -14.05 18.89 -31.05
N LYS A 208 -12.92 18.43 -30.50
CA LYS A 208 -11.71 19.22 -30.27
C LYS A 208 -10.52 18.80 -31.15
N SER A 209 -10.71 17.84 -32.05
CA SER A 209 -9.63 17.30 -32.89
C SER A 209 -9.57 17.95 -34.28
N ARG A 210 -8.50 17.64 -35.02
CA ARG A 210 -8.28 18.05 -36.42
C ARG A 210 -9.46 17.72 -37.34
N LEU A 211 -10.29 16.74 -36.97
CA LEU A 211 -11.54 16.41 -37.66
C LEU A 211 -12.48 17.60 -37.82
N VAL A 212 -12.58 18.47 -36.82
CA VAL A 212 -13.47 19.63 -36.87
C VAL A 212 -12.97 20.69 -37.86
N GLU A 213 -11.67 20.85 -37.99
CA GLU A 213 -11.07 21.75 -38.98
C GLU A 213 -11.31 21.25 -40.41
N LEU A 214 -11.06 19.95 -40.64
CA LEU A 214 -11.32 19.30 -41.92
C LEU A 214 -12.81 19.36 -42.28
N GLY A 215 -13.69 19.15 -41.31
CA GLY A 215 -15.14 19.28 -41.47
C GLY A 215 -15.58 20.68 -41.92
N LYS A 216 -15.03 21.73 -41.30
CA LYS A 216 -15.27 23.13 -41.72
C LYS A 216 -14.81 23.42 -43.14
N LEU A 217 -13.66 22.87 -43.55
CA LEU A 217 -13.16 23.01 -44.92
C LEU A 217 -14.06 22.28 -45.90
N TYR A 218 -14.46 21.04 -45.56
CA TYR A 218 -15.37 20.24 -46.38
C TYR A 218 -16.72 20.92 -46.57
N GLN A 219 -17.30 21.54 -45.52
CA GLN A 219 -18.57 22.28 -45.65
C GLN A 219 -18.50 23.43 -46.66
N LYS A 220 -17.32 24.03 -46.86
CA LYS A 220 -17.12 25.14 -47.82
C LYS A 220 -16.91 24.66 -49.25
N SER A 221 -16.21 23.54 -49.45
CA SER A 221 -15.79 23.11 -50.78
C SER A 221 -16.51 21.88 -51.33
N GLN A 222 -17.14 21.08 -50.45
CA GLN A 222 -17.73 19.77 -50.74
C GLN A 222 -16.82 18.87 -51.60
N SER A 223 -15.52 18.84 -51.28
CA SER A 223 -14.53 18.12 -52.08
C SER A 223 -14.40 16.67 -51.62
N ASP A 224 -14.47 15.73 -52.56
CA ASP A 224 -14.22 14.30 -52.31
C ASP A 224 -12.84 14.03 -51.70
N GLY A 225 -11.83 14.84 -52.06
CA GLY A 225 -10.48 14.74 -51.48
C GLY A 225 -10.43 15.11 -50.00
N LEU A 226 -11.24 16.09 -49.57
CA LEU A 226 -11.37 16.44 -48.14
C LEU A 226 -12.18 15.38 -47.38
N LEU A 227 -13.19 14.78 -48.01
CA LEU A 227 -13.94 13.68 -47.40
C LEU A 227 -13.04 12.46 -47.12
N ALA A 228 -12.14 12.13 -48.06
CA ALA A 228 -11.13 11.09 -47.85
C ALA A 228 -10.19 11.42 -46.67
N GLN A 229 -9.72 12.66 -46.57
CA GLN A 229 -8.87 13.09 -45.44
C GLN A 229 -9.59 13.01 -44.09
N ILE A 230 -10.89 13.34 -44.04
CA ILE A 230 -11.71 13.20 -42.82
C ILE A 230 -11.77 11.74 -42.39
N ARG A 231 -11.97 10.81 -43.32
CA ARG A 231 -12.02 9.37 -43.04
C ARG A 231 -10.69 8.84 -42.50
N ASP A 232 -9.57 9.24 -43.09
CA ASP A 232 -8.24 8.84 -42.63
C ASP A 232 -7.96 9.35 -41.22
N GLU A 233 -8.28 10.63 -40.96
CA GLU A 233 -8.12 11.24 -39.64
C GLU A 233 -9.06 10.62 -38.61
N ALA A 234 -10.27 10.24 -38.99
CA ALA A 234 -11.23 9.56 -38.12
C ALA A 234 -10.73 8.17 -37.70
N THR A 235 -10.08 7.47 -38.63
CA THR A 235 -9.43 6.18 -38.36
C THR A 235 -8.26 6.36 -37.39
N ARG A 236 -7.42 7.39 -37.60
CA ARG A 236 -6.29 7.72 -36.73
C ARG A 236 -6.74 8.04 -35.30
N ASP A 237 -7.75 8.88 -35.15
CA ASP A 237 -8.33 9.25 -33.84
C ASP A 237 -8.85 8.02 -33.09
N LEU A 238 -9.56 7.13 -33.78
CA LEU A 238 -10.02 5.87 -33.19
C LEU A 238 -8.83 5.03 -32.70
N ASP A 239 -7.82 4.82 -33.53
CA ASP A 239 -6.64 4.02 -33.15
C ASP A 239 -5.89 4.61 -31.96
N GLU A 240 -5.74 5.94 -31.88
CA GLU A 240 -5.14 6.62 -30.73
C GLU A 240 -5.98 6.44 -29.46
N SER A 241 -7.31 6.57 -29.57
CA SER A 241 -8.21 6.35 -28.43
C SER A 241 -8.16 4.92 -27.90
N LEU A 242 -8.08 3.92 -28.79
CA LEU A 242 -7.97 2.51 -28.42
C LEU A 242 -6.61 2.19 -27.79
N LYS A 243 -5.52 2.79 -28.31
CA LYS A 243 -4.18 2.66 -27.71
C LYS A 243 -4.13 3.18 -26.28
N GLY A 244 -4.88 4.24 -25.94
CA GLY A 244 -4.93 4.77 -24.57
C GLY A 244 -5.62 3.84 -23.55
N LEU A 245 -6.56 3.01 -23.99
CA LEU A 245 -7.30 2.09 -23.11
C LEU A 245 -6.46 0.91 -22.62
N LEU A 246 -5.53 0.43 -23.45
CA LEU A 246 -4.70 -0.75 -23.13
C LEU A 246 -3.78 -0.51 -21.91
N PRO A 247 -2.95 0.55 -21.84
CA PRO A 247 -2.15 0.86 -20.65
C PRO A 247 -2.99 1.09 -19.41
N HIS A 248 -4.16 1.72 -19.55
CA HIS A 248 -5.09 1.95 -18.44
C HIS A 248 -5.59 0.63 -17.84
N ASN A 249 -5.97 -0.33 -18.68
CA ASN A 249 -6.37 -1.67 -18.24
C ASN A 249 -5.23 -2.42 -17.55
N VAL A 250 -4.02 -2.35 -18.10
CA VAL A 250 -2.82 -2.93 -17.48
C VAL A 250 -2.57 -2.34 -16.10
N GLN A 251 -2.76 -1.04 -15.92
CA GLN A 251 -2.57 -0.39 -14.62
C GLN A 251 -3.59 -0.85 -13.57
N HIS A 252 -4.86 -1.01 -13.96
CA HIS A 252 -5.88 -1.57 -13.06
C HIS A 252 -5.57 -3.03 -12.70
N ALA A 253 -5.17 -3.85 -13.68
CA ALA A 253 -4.78 -5.24 -13.43
C ALA A 253 -3.60 -5.34 -12.45
N LYS A 254 -2.56 -4.52 -12.63
CA LYS A 254 -1.42 -4.44 -11.69
C LYS A 254 -1.87 -3.98 -10.30
N SER A 255 -2.75 -2.99 -10.22
CA SER A 255 -3.27 -2.51 -8.94
C SER A 255 -4.11 -3.57 -8.21
N ILE A 256 -4.84 -4.41 -8.93
CA ILE A 256 -5.62 -5.51 -8.36
C ILE A 256 -4.67 -6.55 -7.76
N LEU A 257 -3.67 -7.00 -8.54
CA LEU A 257 -2.68 -7.99 -8.08
C LEU A 257 -1.96 -7.52 -6.81
N ALA A 258 -1.42 -6.29 -6.82
CA ALA A 258 -0.73 -5.75 -5.65
C ALA A 258 -1.64 -5.65 -4.41
N ALA A 259 -2.92 -5.32 -4.59
CA ALA A 259 -3.87 -5.27 -3.48
C ALA A 259 -4.22 -6.67 -2.96
N MET A 260 -4.33 -7.67 -3.84
CA MET A 260 -4.57 -9.07 -3.47
C MET A 260 -3.38 -9.68 -2.73
N ASP A 261 -2.16 -9.40 -3.17
CA ASP A 261 -0.94 -9.83 -2.49
C ASP A 261 -0.90 -9.27 -1.07
N ARG A 262 -1.15 -7.97 -0.92
CA ARG A 262 -1.21 -7.31 0.40
C ARG A 262 -2.31 -7.87 1.28
N LEU A 263 -3.49 -8.12 0.73
CA LEU A 263 -4.60 -8.72 1.46
C LEU A 263 -4.24 -10.12 1.98
N SER A 264 -3.57 -10.93 1.16
CA SER A 264 -3.09 -12.26 1.54
C SER A 264 -2.06 -12.21 2.66
N GLU A 265 -1.14 -11.23 2.64
CA GLU A 265 -0.16 -11.04 3.72
C GLU A 265 -0.82 -10.69 5.06
N LEU A 266 -1.90 -9.90 5.04
CA LEU A 266 -2.63 -9.52 6.25
C LEU A 266 -3.45 -10.66 6.84
N GLN A 267 -4.02 -11.51 5.98
CA GLN A 267 -4.84 -12.66 6.40
C GLN A 267 -4.03 -13.91 6.76
N GLY A 268 -2.75 -13.97 6.38
CA GLY A 268 -1.83 -15.08 6.70
C GLY A 268 -1.02 -14.90 7.99
N LYS A 269 -1.24 -13.83 8.75
CA LYS A 269 -0.66 -13.57 10.08
C LYS A 269 -1.63 -14.00 11.18
#